data_AF-A0A958R8J5-F1
#
_entry.id   AF-A0A958R8J5-F1
#
_cell.length_a   1.000
_cell.length_b   1.000
_cell.length_c   1.000
_cell.angle_alpha   90.00
_cell.angle_beta   90.00
_cell.angle_gamma   90.00
#
_symmetry.space_group_name_H-M   'P 1'
#
loop_
_entity.id
_entity.type
_entity.pdbx_description
1 polymer ?
#
loop_
_entity_poly.entity_id
_entity_poly.type
_entity_poly.pdbx_seq_one_letter_code
_entity_poly.pdbx_strand_id
1 'polypeptide(L)'
;MSERSRFEIDSLGKPQFESPLQLSTVKGDHIFNFVSESDKLVFDLSLEQYSYFLSKGEEPLCLEKAGPRQNIFYDAGNTTAAIVTCGGLCPGINNVIRGVVMALHYFYGVKRIIGIPYGYEGLNPEKGHELVDLTPDKVKDVHQFGGTFLGSSRGGQDVGVMVDTLQQNKVDMLFAIGGDGTLKGVNAIGEEIARRKANISVVGIPKTIDNDIDLIDESFGFETAFDVASPILRDAHNEATGAYNGISIIKLMGRDSGFIAASAALAMPVVNFVLIPEMNFALEGENGFLSILEQRLKEKKHAVIVVAEGAGQQLFEHKDVIKDASGNIKHEDIGVFLKEQIGAYFKKKDTPVTIKYIDPSYIVRCAPANSSDSVYCSRLAYHAVHGAMAGKTKFVACKVNNQYVYLPISEVTKKRKKIDLEGEFWFSVLQSTGQPFSLG
;
A
#
# COMPACT_ATOMS: atom_id res chain seq x y z
N MET A 1 -19.03 -11.10 16.33
CA MET A 1 -19.10 -9.67 16.69
C MET A 1 -20.30 -9.08 15.97
N SER A 2 -21.08 -8.21 16.61
CA SER A 2 -22.15 -7.50 15.89
C SER A 2 -21.51 -6.56 14.85
N GLU A 3 -22.20 -6.25 13.76
CA GLU A 3 -21.71 -5.26 12.77
C GLU A 3 -21.36 -3.91 13.42
N ARG A 4 -22.00 -3.57 14.55
CA ARG A 4 -21.77 -2.33 15.30
C ARG A 4 -20.36 -2.18 15.87
N SER A 5 -19.65 -3.28 16.17
CA SER A 5 -18.28 -3.23 16.70
C SER A 5 -17.21 -3.46 15.63
N ARG A 6 -17.57 -3.41 14.35
CA ARG A 6 -16.68 -3.76 13.24
C ARG A 6 -15.39 -2.94 13.23
N PHE A 7 -15.47 -1.64 13.52
CA PHE A 7 -14.33 -0.71 13.46
C PHE A 7 -13.86 -0.25 14.84
N GLU A 8 -14.25 -0.95 15.91
CA GLU A 8 -13.77 -0.66 17.25
C GLU A 8 -12.29 -1.02 17.38
N ILE A 9 -11.51 -0.11 17.97
CA ILE A 9 -10.07 -0.26 18.12
C ILE A 9 -9.74 -0.78 19.51
N ASP A 10 -8.99 -1.88 19.56
CA ASP A 10 -8.55 -2.45 20.82
C ASP A 10 -7.57 -1.52 21.55
N SER A 11 -7.66 -1.49 22.88
CA SER A 11 -6.77 -0.75 23.76
C SER A 11 -6.20 -1.65 24.86
N LEU A 12 -4.94 -1.40 25.23
CA LEU A 12 -4.24 -2.11 26.30
C LEU A 12 -4.75 -1.76 27.71
N GLY A 13 -5.52 -0.67 27.83
CA GLY A 13 -6.11 -0.26 29.09
C GLY A 13 -6.55 1.20 29.09
N LYS A 14 -6.80 1.73 30.29
CA LYS A 14 -7.12 3.15 30.46
C LYS A 14 -5.83 3.97 30.42
N PRO A 15 -5.75 5.03 29.60
CA PRO A 15 -4.66 6.00 29.65
C PRO A 15 -4.49 6.59 31.06
N GLN A 16 -3.25 6.72 31.55
CA GLN A 16 -2.96 7.16 32.92
C GLN A 16 -2.05 8.39 32.98
N PHE A 17 -1.35 8.71 31.90
CA PHE A 17 -0.39 9.82 31.86
C PHE A 17 -0.94 10.96 31.03
N GLU A 18 -0.63 12.19 31.40
CA GLU A 18 -0.93 13.35 30.57
C GLU A 18 0.03 13.38 29.37
N SER A 19 -0.51 13.72 28.20
CA SER A 19 0.29 13.87 26.99
C SER A 19 1.27 15.03 27.13
N PRO A 20 2.55 14.88 26.78
CA PRO A 20 3.53 15.98 26.83
C PRO A 20 3.29 17.04 25.75
N LEU A 21 2.32 16.82 24.87
CA LEU A 21 1.97 17.70 23.77
C LEU A 21 1.26 18.96 24.26
N GLN A 22 1.71 20.12 23.82
CA GLN A 22 1.09 21.42 24.13
C GLN A 22 -0.05 21.73 23.17
N LEU A 23 -1.10 20.89 23.20
CA LEU A 23 -2.28 21.00 22.34
C LEU A 23 -3.49 21.50 23.12
N SER A 24 -4.51 21.97 22.38
CA SER A 24 -5.70 22.55 22.99
C SER A 24 -6.85 21.54 23.12
N THR A 25 -7.83 21.87 23.96
CA THR A 25 -9.17 21.27 23.98
C THR A 25 -10.25 22.27 23.55
N VAL A 26 -9.88 23.53 23.34
CA VAL A 26 -10.77 24.64 23.00
C VAL A 26 -10.72 24.88 21.49
N LYS A 27 -11.86 25.01 20.84
CA LYS A 27 -11.91 25.33 19.40
C LYS A 27 -11.77 26.84 19.20
N GLY A 28 -10.96 27.25 18.22
CA GLY A 28 -10.85 28.65 17.79
C GLY A 28 -9.70 29.45 18.43
N ASP A 29 -8.82 28.81 19.20
CA ASP A 29 -7.63 29.43 19.80
C ASP A 29 -6.36 29.32 18.93
N HIS A 30 -6.50 28.83 17.70
CA HIS A 30 -5.43 28.62 16.72
C HIS A 30 -4.36 27.58 17.13
N ILE A 31 -4.63 26.77 18.15
CA ILE A 31 -3.81 25.62 18.52
C ILE A 31 -4.52 24.36 18.04
N PHE A 32 -3.78 23.37 17.56
CA PHE A 32 -4.39 22.11 17.15
C PHE A 32 -4.98 21.38 18.37
N ASN A 33 -6.18 20.83 18.24
CA ASN A 33 -6.86 20.20 19.35
C ASN A 33 -6.46 18.74 19.52
N PHE A 34 -6.43 18.28 20.77
CA PHE A 34 -6.51 16.86 21.06
C PHE A 34 -7.78 16.27 20.44
N VAL A 35 -7.67 15.05 19.93
CA VAL A 35 -8.79 14.29 19.38
C VAL A 35 -9.48 13.56 20.53
N SER A 36 -10.80 13.70 20.63
CA SER A 36 -11.61 13.02 21.64
C SER A 36 -11.90 11.57 21.22
N GLU A 37 -12.13 10.66 22.18
CA GLU A 37 -12.66 9.31 21.89
C GLU A 37 -14.07 9.36 21.28
N SER A 38 -14.79 10.48 21.45
CA SER A 38 -16.08 10.72 20.80
C SER A 38 -15.96 11.26 19.36
N ASP A 39 -14.77 11.66 18.91
CA ASP A 39 -14.57 12.17 17.55
C ASP A 39 -14.57 11.00 16.56
N LYS A 40 -15.75 10.74 16.01
CA LYS A 40 -15.99 9.68 15.04
C LYS A 40 -16.40 10.23 13.69
N LEU A 41 -16.11 9.47 12.64
CA LEU A 41 -16.46 9.80 11.26
C LEU A 41 -17.37 8.73 10.68
N VAL A 42 -18.43 9.12 9.98
CA VAL A 42 -19.29 8.16 9.29
C VAL A 42 -18.49 7.50 8.16
N PHE A 43 -18.51 6.17 8.09
CA PHE A 43 -17.76 5.39 7.11
C PHE A 43 -18.37 5.50 5.70
N ASP A 44 -19.66 5.22 5.59
CA ASP A 44 -20.42 5.30 4.33
C ASP A 44 -21.12 6.64 4.22
N LEU A 45 -20.72 7.45 3.24
CA LEU A 45 -21.25 8.80 3.03
C LEU A 45 -22.54 8.82 2.20
N SER A 46 -23.08 7.65 1.80
CA SER A 46 -24.32 7.59 1.04
C SER A 46 -25.52 8.01 1.90
N LEU A 47 -26.37 8.88 1.34
CA LEU A 47 -27.60 9.31 1.99
C LEU A 47 -28.56 8.15 2.21
N GLU A 48 -28.52 7.14 1.35
CA GLU A 48 -29.33 5.93 1.47
C GLU A 48 -29.00 5.16 2.75
N GLN A 49 -27.72 4.84 2.98
CA GLN A 49 -27.30 4.16 4.22
C GLN A 49 -27.56 5.03 5.45
N TYR A 50 -27.24 6.32 5.37
CA TYR A 50 -27.53 7.24 6.47
C TYR A 50 -29.02 7.23 6.85
N SER A 51 -29.91 7.31 5.85
CA SER A 51 -31.36 7.28 6.06
C SER A 51 -31.85 5.93 6.58
N TYR A 52 -31.23 4.82 6.14
CA TYR A 52 -31.51 3.48 6.63
C TYR A 52 -31.22 3.35 8.14
N PHE A 53 -30.03 3.75 8.59
CA PHE A 53 -29.68 3.71 10.02
C PHE A 53 -30.57 4.66 10.84
N LEU A 54 -30.84 5.86 10.31
CA LEU A 54 -31.75 6.80 10.95
C LEU A 54 -33.17 6.24 11.12
N SER A 55 -33.70 5.55 10.11
CA SER A 55 -35.04 4.92 10.15
C SER A 55 -35.16 3.85 11.24
N LYS A 56 -34.03 3.23 11.61
CA LYS A 56 -33.96 2.22 12.67
C LYS A 56 -33.64 2.80 14.05
N GLY A 57 -33.36 4.10 14.13
CA GLY A 57 -32.87 4.75 15.35
C GLY A 57 -31.49 4.24 15.78
N GLU A 58 -30.67 3.78 14.81
CA GLU A 58 -29.33 3.26 15.05
C GLU A 58 -28.26 4.26 14.59
N GLU A 59 -27.09 4.24 15.23
CA GLU A 59 -25.93 5.00 14.74
C GLU A 59 -25.32 4.30 13.51
N PRO A 60 -24.91 5.06 12.48
CA PRO A 60 -24.23 4.48 11.34
C PRO A 60 -22.84 3.95 11.74
N LEU A 61 -22.29 3.09 10.89
CA LEU A 61 -20.91 2.62 11.07
C LEU A 61 -19.94 3.81 11.07
N CYS A 62 -19.17 3.88 12.14
CA CYS A 62 -18.29 4.99 12.44
C CYS A 62 -16.84 4.54 12.54
N LEU A 63 -15.93 5.39 12.09
CA LEU A 63 -14.49 5.25 12.18
C LEU A 63 -13.96 6.13 13.30
N GLU A 64 -12.96 5.63 14.03
CA GLU A 64 -12.29 6.43 15.05
C GLU A 64 -11.28 7.39 14.41
N LYS A 65 -11.37 8.69 14.72
CA LYS A 65 -10.46 9.69 14.17
C LYS A 65 -9.04 9.51 14.72
N ALA A 66 -8.05 9.47 13.82
CA ALA A 66 -6.66 9.37 14.22
C ALA A 66 -6.13 10.71 14.74
N GLY A 67 -5.19 10.66 15.69
CA GLY A 67 -4.56 11.87 16.23
C GLY A 67 -4.15 11.77 17.69
N PRO A 68 -3.53 12.85 18.22
CA PRO A 68 -3.05 12.89 19.59
C PRO A 68 -4.22 12.88 20.58
N ARG A 69 -4.06 12.14 21.67
CA ARG A 69 -4.98 12.12 22.81
C ARG A 69 -4.42 12.96 23.96
N GLN A 70 -5.31 13.54 24.76
CA GLN A 70 -4.93 14.33 25.93
C GLN A 70 -4.25 13.46 27.00
N ASN A 71 -4.76 12.23 27.17
CA ASN A 71 -4.16 11.24 28.07
C ASN A 71 -3.57 10.09 27.23
N ILE A 72 -2.41 9.61 27.64
CA ILE A 72 -1.66 8.52 27.01
C ILE A 72 -1.46 7.34 27.98
N PHE A 73 -1.25 6.16 27.42
CA PHE A 73 -1.08 4.93 28.18
C PHE A 73 0.37 4.72 28.62
N TYR A 74 1.32 5.11 27.77
CA TYR A 74 2.74 4.92 28.02
C TYR A 74 3.39 6.17 28.63
N ASP A 75 4.22 5.96 29.65
CA ASP A 75 5.16 6.97 30.12
C ASP A 75 6.36 7.04 29.17
N ALA A 76 6.42 8.10 28.38
CA ALA A 76 7.34 8.22 27.26
C ALA A 76 8.82 8.10 27.67
N GLY A 77 9.20 8.55 28.88
CA GLY A 77 10.58 8.49 29.35
C GLY A 77 11.10 7.06 29.56
N ASN A 78 10.20 6.12 29.83
CA ASN A 78 10.50 4.71 30.13
C ASN A 78 10.10 3.75 29.01
N THR A 79 9.59 4.27 27.89
CA THR A 79 9.04 3.48 26.79
C THR A 79 10.12 3.08 25.79
N THR A 80 10.05 1.85 25.27
CA THR A 80 10.81 1.38 24.10
C THR A 80 9.88 1.16 22.91
N ALA A 81 10.22 1.75 21.77
CA ALA A 81 9.57 1.48 20.50
C ALA A 81 10.45 0.61 19.58
N ALA A 82 9.84 -0.25 18.78
CA ALA A 82 10.49 -1.02 17.73
C ALA A 82 9.83 -0.76 16.37
N ILE A 83 10.64 -0.71 15.30
CA ILE A 83 10.17 -0.50 13.92
C ILE A 83 10.68 -1.65 13.06
N VAL A 84 9.78 -2.27 12.29
CA VAL A 84 10.12 -3.34 11.34
C VAL A 84 9.54 -3.04 9.95
N THR A 85 10.33 -3.32 8.91
CA THR A 85 9.88 -3.19 7.51
C THR A 85 9.91 -4.54 6.82
N CYS A 86 8.77 -4.98 6.30
CA CYS A 86 8.60 -6.33 5.74
C CYS A 86 8.08 -6.30 4.29
N GLY A 87 8.32 -7.40 3.58
CA GLY A 87 7.83 -7.63 2.23
C GLY A 87 8.57 -6.82 1.17
N GLY A 88 7.87 -6.48 0.10
CA GLY A 88 8.46 -5.72 -0.99
C GLY A 88 8.73 -4.25 -0.61
N LEU A 89 9.87 -3.71 -1.04
CA LEU A 89 10.19 -2.28 -1.11
C LEU A 89 9.03 -1.46 -1.72
N CYS A 90 8.97 -0.19 -1.41
CA CYS A 90 8.00 0.77 -1.91
C CYS A 90 8.62 2.16 -1.69
N PRO A 91 8.38 3.15 -2.56
CA PRO A 91 8.73 4.52 -2.23
C PRO A 91 8.10 4.92 -0.88
N GLY A 92 8.84 5.67 -0.05
CA GLY A 92 8.31 6.22 1.20
C GLY A 92 8.57 5.42 2.48
N ILE A 93 9.11 4.20 2.42
CA ILE A 93 9.39 3.41 3.65
C ILE A 93 10.32 4.19 4.60
N ASN A 94 11.41 4.75 4.06
CA ASN A 94 12.34 5.56 4.85
C ASN A 94 11.67 6.82 5.43
N ASN A 95 10.71 7.43 4.72
CA ASN A 95 9.93 8.57 5.22
C ASN A 95 9.09 8.16 6.44
N VAL A 96 8.47 6.97 6.40
CA VAL A 96 7.70 6.43 7.53
C VAL A 96 8.62 6.14 8.72
N ILE A 97 9.75 5.44 8.52
CA ILE A 97 10.70 5.16 9.60
C ILE A 97 11.15 6.47 10.26
N ARG A 98 11.55 7.45 9.44
CA ARG A 98 11.94 8.78 9.91
C ARG A 98 10.79 9.45 10.68
N GLY A 99 9.59 9.47 10.13
CA GLY A 99 8.43 10.09 10.77
C GLY A 99 8.12 9.51 12.14
N VAL A 100 8.19 8.18 12.28
CA VAL A 100 7.95 7.48 13.56
C VAL A 100 9.03 7.86 14.56
N VAL A 101 10.31 7.78 14.18
CA VAL A 101 11.44 8.13 15.06
C VAL A 101 11.37 9.58 15.52
N MET A 102 11.14 10.51 14.60
CA MET A 102 11.09 11.95 14.91
C MET A 102 9.91 12.28 15.84
N ALA A 103 8.73 11.71 15.60
CA ALA A 103 7.57 11.94 16.46
C ALA A 103 7.75 11.34 17.86
N LEU A 104 8.22 10.09 17.96
CA LEU A 104 8.52 9.47 19.25
C LEU A 104 9.52 10.29 20.06
N HIS A 105 10.61 10.73 19.41
CA HIS A 105 11.70 11.44 20.09
C HIS A 105 11.33 12.88 20.49
N TYR A 106 10.84 13.69 19.55
CA TYR A 106 10.65 15.12 19.77
C TYR A 106 9.30 15.49 20.39
N PHE A 107 8.25 14.73 20.08
CA PHE A 107 6.90 15.06 20.57
C PHE A 107 6.56 14.33 21.86
N TYR A 108 6.99 13.07 22.00
CA TYR A 108 6.71 12.29 23.19
C TYR A 108 7.91 12.19 24.15
N GLY A 109 9.15 12.30 23.66
CA GLY A 109 10.34 12.19 24.49
C GLY A 109 10.84 10.76 24.67
N VAL A 110 10.35 9.80 23.87
CA VAL A 110 10.80 8.40 23.87
C VAL A 110 12.27 8.34 23.46
N LYS A 111 13.11 7.77 24.32
CA LYS A 111 14.57 7.76 24.14
C LYS A 111 15.10 6.50 23.48
N ARG A 112 14.44 5.35 23.68
CA ARG A 112 14.89 4.07 23.13
C ARG A 112 13.99 3.65 21.98
N ILE A 113 14.51 3.73 20.77
CA ILE A 113 13.81 3.36 19.54
C ILE A 113 14.72 2.41 18.77
N ILE A 114 14.25 1.19 18.49
CA ILE A 114 15.04 0.15 17.84
C ILE A 114 14.47 -0.20 16.46
N GLY A 115 15.36 -0.39 15.50
CA GLY A 115 15.06 -0.89 14.17
C GLY A 115 15.34 -2.39 14.12
N ILE A 116 14.38 -3.14 13.58
CA ILE A 116 14.47 -4.58 13.38
C ILE A 116 14.95 -4.82 11.94
N PRO A 117 16.16 -5.35 11.73
CA PRO A 117 16.68 -5.56 10.38
C PRO A 117 15.94 -6.67 9.63
N TYR A 118 15.88 -6.52 8.30
CA TYR A 118 15.43 -7.58 7.38
C TYR A 118 14.07 -8.18 7.75
N GLY A 119 13.09 -7.33 8.08
CA GLY A 119 11.71 -7.76 8.34
C GLY A 119 11.53 -8.62 9.59
N TYR A 120 10.54 -9.50 9.60
CA TYR A 120 10.29 -10.37 10.76
C TYR A 120 11.43 -11.33 11.06
N GLU A 121 12.30 -11.60 10.08
CA GLU A 121 13.53 -12.36 10.28
C GLU A 121 14.41 -11.76 11.39
N GLY A 122 14.45 -10.43 11.53
CA GLY A 122 15.19 -9.75 12.61
C GLY A 122 14.59 -9.93 14.00
N LEU A 123 13.37 -10.47 14.12
CA LEU A 123 12.77 -10.89 15.39
C LEU A 123 13.02 -12.37 15.71
N ASN A 124 13.76 -13.10 14.86
CA ASN A 124 14.19 -14.46 15.14
C ASN A 124 15.69 -14.46 15.53
N PRO A 125 16.03 -14.73 16.80
CA PRO A 125 17.42 -14.74 17.27
C PRO A 125 18.33 -15.71 16.52
N GLU A 126 17.81 -16.82 15.99
CA GLU A 126 18.60 -17.81 15.22
C GLU A 126 19.19 -17.23 13.93
N LYS A 127 18.65 -16.10 13.45
CA LYS A 127 19.11 -15.42 12.25
C LYS A 127 20.31 -14.50 12.51
N GLY A 128 20.59 -14.19 13.77
CA GLY A 128 21.80 -13.46 14.17
C GLY A 128 21.83 -11.99 13.76
N HIS A 129 20.68 -11.39 13.44
CA HIS A 129 20.60 -9.96 13.08
C HIS A 129 20.69 -9.09 14.34
N GLU A 130 21.61 -8.12 14.36
CA GLU A 130 21.73 -7.16 15.46
C GLU A 130 20.69 -6.04 15.34
N LEU A 131 19.98 -5.76 16.42
CA LEU A 131 19.00 -4.66 16.46
C LEU A 131 19.70 -3.31 16.33
N VAL A 132 19.09 -2.41 15.57
CA VAL A 132 19.68 -1.13 15.17
C VAL A 132 19.14 -0.02 16.05
N ASP A 133 19.98 0.67 16.82
CA ASP A 133 19.51 1.86 17.54
C ASP A 133 19.12 2.98 16.55
N LEU A 134 17.94 3.57 16.71
CA LEU A 134 17.37 4.58 15.84
C LEU A 134 17.28 5.93 16.56
N THR A 135 18.13 6.85 16.13
CA THR A 135 18.18 8.23 16.65
C THR A 135 17.76 9.23 15.57
N PRO A 136 17.32 10.45 15.95
CA PRO A 136 17.06 11.51 14.98
C PRO A 136 18.20 11.75 13.99
N ASP A 137 19.46 11.68 14.44
CA ASP A 137 20.62 11.86 13.56
C ASP A 137 20.75 10.72 12.54
N LYS A 138 20.51 9.47 12.96
CA LYS A 138 20.59 8.31 12.08
C LYS A 138 19.53 8.30 10.99
N VAL A 139 18.35 8.86 11.26
CA VAL A 139 17.25 8.92 10.28
C VAL A 139 17.13 10.26 9.56
N LYS A 140 18.02 11.22 9.80
CA LYS A 140 17.83 12.60 9.35
C LYS A 140 17.62 12.71 7.83
N ASP A 141 18.41 11.98 7.05
CA ASP A 141 18.48 12.07 5.58
C ASP A 141 17.90 10.84 4.86
N VAL A 142 17.48 9.79 5.58
CA VAL A 142 17.07 8.52 4.92
C VAL A 142 15.88 8.68 3.97
N HIS A 143 15.03 9.69 4.21
CA HIS A 143 13.87 10.03 3.39
C HIS A 143 14.23 10.48 1.96
N GLN A 144 15.49 10.84 1.69
CA GLN A 144 15.98 11.20 0.35
C GLN A 144 16.25 9.96 -0.53
N PHE A 145 16.24 8.77 0.07
CA PHE A 145 16.57 7.52 -0.60
C PHE A 145 15.34 6.60 -0.63
N GLY A 146 15.13 5.91 -1.74
CA GLY A 146 14.15 4.83 -1.81
C GLY A 146 14.61 3.55 -1.08
N GLY A 147 13.74 2.55 -1.07
CA GLY A 147 13.98 1.31 -0.33
C GLY A 147 13.84 1.48 1.19
N THR A 148 14.54 0.64 1.96
CA THR A 148 14.59 0.69 3.43
C THR A 148 16.01 0.48 3.91
N PHE A 149 16.54 1.40 4.73
CA PHE A 149 17.88 1.24 5.31
C PHE A 149 17.94 0.13 6.38
N LEU A 150 16.79 -0.33 6.89
CA LEU A 150 16.70 -1.49 7.78
C LEU A 150 16.76 -2.83 7.02
N GLY A 151 16.67 -2.81 5.69
CA GLY A 151 16.45 -4.01 4.90
C GLY A 151 15.03 -4.58 5.09
N SER A 152 14.68 -5.55 4.26
CA SER A 152 13.37 -6.22 4.32
C SER A 152 13.52 -7.67 3.89
N SER A 153 12.65 -8.54 4.40
CA SER A 153 12.56 -9.94 4.00
C SER A 153 11.11 -10.33 3.69
N ARG A 154 10.98 -11.50 3.05
CA ARG A 154 9.71 -12.19 2.83
C ARG A 154 9.69 -13.45 3.70
N GLY A 155 8.50 -13.82 4.17
CA GLY A 155 8.30 -15.02 4.98
C GLY A 155 7.84 -14.70 6.41
N GLY A 156 7.10 -15.62 7.00
CA GLY A 156 6.72 -15.56 8.41
C GLY A 156 7.86 -16.08 9.30
N GLN A 157 7.81 -15.72 10.57
CA GLN A 157 8.58 -16.36 11.64
C GLN A 157 7.59 -16.93 12.66
N ASP A 158 8.07 -17.77 13.57
CA ASP A 158 7.25 -18.24 14.68
C ASP A 158 6.79 -17.05 15.54
N VAL A 159 5.48 -16.92 15.73
CA VAL A 159 4.89 -15.79 16.46
C VAL A 159 5.32 -15.78 17.92
N GLY A 160 5.46 -16.95 18.54
CA GLY A 160 5.91 -17.07 19.92
C GLY A 160 7.33 -16.55 20.10
N VAL A 161 8.26 -16.95 19.22
CA VAL A 161 9.66 -16.49 19.19
C VAL A 161 9.74 -14.98 18.97
N MET A 162 8.93 -14.42 18.06
CA MET A 162 8.91 -12.98 17.83
C MET A 162 8.46 -12.22 19.08
N VAL A 163 7.40 -12.69 19.76
CA VAL A 163 6.91 -12.08 21.00
C VAL A 163 7.91 -12.23 22.14
N ASP A 164 8.59 -13.37 22.26
CA ASP A 164 9.68 -13.56 23.23
C ASP A 164 10.79 -12.53 23.01
N THR A 165 11.20 -12.32 21.76
CA THR A 165 12.24 -11.35 21.40
C THR A 165 11.82 -9.91 21.74
N LEU A 166 10.56 -9.55 21.49
CA LEU A 166 10.02 -8.24 21.88
C LEU A 166 10.07 -8.05 23.40
N GLN A 167 9.64 -9.05 24.17
CA GLN A 167 9.64 -9.01 25.64
C GLN A 167 11.06 -8.95 26.22
N GLN A 168 11.99 -9.76 25.70
CA GLN A 168 13.41 -9.76 26.10
C GLN A 168 14.06 -8.39 25.87
N ASN A 169 13.70 -7.74 24.76
CA ASN A 169 14.17 -6.40 24.43
C ASN A 169 13.34 -5.28 25.09
N LYS A 170 12.41 -5.61 25.99
CA LYS A 170 11.53 -4.65 26.69
C LYS A 170 10.81 -3.70 25.74
N VAL A 171 10.34 -4.20 24.59
CA VAL A 171 9.60 -3.40 23.61
C VAL A 171 8.17 -3.19 24.10
N ASP A 172 7.74 -1.94 24.14
CA ASP A 172 6.39 -1.53 24.51
C ASP A 172 5.51 -1.28 23.28
N MET A 173 6.10 -0.88 22.15
CA MET A 173 5.37 -0.59 20.92
C MET A 173 6.09 -1.17 19.71
N LEU A 174 5.37 -1.88 18.83
CA LEU A 174 5.87 -2.39 17.56
C LEU A 174 5.15 -1.72 16.39
N PHE A 175 5.91 -1.01 15.55
CA PHE A 175 5.43 -0.44 14.29
C PHE A 175 5.84 -1.34 13.13
N ALA A 176 4.88 -2.02 12.52
CA ALA A 176 5.09 -2.92 11.39
C ALA A 176 4.68 -2.25 10.07
N ILE A 177 5.68 -1.96 9.24
CA ILE A 177 5.51 -1.31 7.94
C ILE A 177 5.50 -2.39 6.86
N GLY A 178 4.38 -2.61 6.20
CA GLY A 178 4.20 -3.78 5.36
C GLY A 178 2.88 -3.89 4.64
N GLY A 179 2.81 -4.83 3.69
CA GLY A 179 1.58 -5.13 2.96
C GLY A 179 0.70 -6.12 3.74
N ASP A 180 -0.29 -6.71 3.06
CA ASP A 180 -1.26 -7.65 3.63
C ASP A 180 -0.63 -8.76 4.50
N GLY A 181 0.42 -9.44 4.00
CA GLY A 181 1.10 -10.50 4.77
C GLY A 181 1.78 -10.00 6.05
N THR A 182 2.28 -8.76 6.05
CA THR A 182 2.84 -8.13 7.26
C THR A 182 1.74 -7.73 8.22
N LEU A 183 0.65 -7.13 7.72
CA LEU A 183 -0.51 -6.75 8.53
C LEU A 183 -1.10 -7.99 9.23
N LYS A 184 -1.25 -9.11 8.52
CA LYS A 184 -1.65 -10.40 9.11
C LYS A 184 -0.65 -10.88 10.17
N GLY A 185 0.65 -10.78 9.90
CA GLY A 185 1.69 -11.14 10.86
C GLY A 185 1.64 -10.32 12.14
N VAL A 186 1.51 -8.99 12.05
CA VAL A 186 1.42 -8.12 13.23
C VAL A 186 0.11 -8.31 13.99
N ASN A 187 -1.00 -8.64 13.32
CA ASN A 187 -2.24 -9.02 13.99
C ASN A 187 -2.06 -10.29 14.81
N ALA A 188 -1.42 -11.32 14.25
CA ALA A 188 -1.10 -12.55 14.98
C ALA A 188 -0.16 -12.32 16.18
N ILE A 189 0.84 -11.43 16.02
CA ILE A 189 1.69 -10.99 17.15
C ILE A 189 0.83 -10.32 18.23
N GLY A 190 -0.10 -9.43 17.84
CA GLY A 190 -1.03 -8.79 18.77
C GLY A 190 -1.95 -9.76 19.51
N GLU A 191 -2.45 -10.80 18.83
CA GLU A 191 -3.24 -11.87 19.45
C GLU A 191 -2.43 -12.65 20.50
N GLU A 192 -1.18 -12.98 20.18
CA GLU A 192 -0.28 -13.67 21.10
C GLU A 192 0.10 -12.79 22.30
N ILE A 193 0.37 -11.50 22.08
CA ILE A 193 0.59 -10.51 23.14
C ILE A 193 -0.61 -10.44 24.09
N ALA A 194 -1.83 -10.39 23.54
CA ALA A 194 -3.06 -10.37 24.33
C ALA A 194 -3.24 -11.66 25.13
N ARG A 195 -2.96 -12.82 24.53
CA ARG A 195 -2.99 -14.13 25.23
C ARG A 195 -2.02 -14.16 26.41
N ARG A 196 -0.83 -13.56 26.26
CA ARG A 196 0.19 -13.43 27.31
C ARG A 196 -0.08 -12.31 28.30
N LYS A 197 -1.09 -11.47 28.07
CA LYS A 197 -1.40 -10.27 28.87
C LYS A 197 -0.20 -9.32 28.99
N ALA A 198 0.57 -9.20 27.92
CA ALA A 198 1.69 -8.27 27.83
C ALA A 198 1.20 -6.90 27.35
N ASN A 199 1.80 -5.83 27.86
CA ASN A 199 1.41 -4.45 27.53
C ASN A 199 2.18 -3.92 26.32
N ILE A 200 2.12 -4.66 25.20
CA ILE A 200 2.80 -4.28 23.96
C ILE A 200 1.76 -3.83 22.92
N SER A 201 1.85 -2.59 22.47
CA SER A 201 1.03 -2.08 21.38
C SER A 201 1.61 -2.54 20.05
N VAL A 202 0.76 -3.05 19.16
CA VAL A 202 1.17 -3.39 17.79
C VAL A 202 0.39 -2.55 16.80
N VAL A 203 1.12 -1.91 15.88
CA VAL A 203 0.57 -0.95 14.92
C VAL A 203 1.01 -1.33 13.52
N GLY A 204 0.05 -1.44 12.61
CA GLY A 204 0.31 -1.61 11.19
C GLY A 204 0.40 -0.26 10.48
N ILE A 205 1.40 -0.07 9.61
CA ILE A 205 1.45 1.04 8.68
C ILE A 205 1.37 0.44 7.26
N PRO A 206 0.22 0.59 6.57
CA PRO A 206 -0.08 -0.17 5.36
C PRO A 206 0.82 0.29 4.21
N LYS A 207 1.66 -0.64 3.74
CA LYS A 207 2.61 -0.45 2.63
C LYS A 207 2.29 -1.41 1.49
N THR A 208 1.68 -0.89 0.45
CA THR A 208 1.57 -1.55 -0.86
C THR A 208 1.75 -0.51 -1.95
N ILE A 209 2.46 -0.87 -3.01
CA ILE A 209 2.58 0.01 -4.17
C ILE A 209 1.31 -0.05 -5.02
N ASP A 210 0.62 -1.19 -5.01
CA ASP A 210 -0.51 -1.52 -5.88
C ASP A 210 -1.83 -0.86 -5.44
N ASN A 211 -1.83 -0.10 -4.34
CA ASN A 211 -3.01 0.49 -3.71
C ASN A 211 -4.15 -0.53 -3.49
N ASP A 212 -3.82 -1.73 -2.99
CA ASP A 212 -4.73 -2.87 -2.91
C ASP A 212 -5.20 -3.22 -1.49
N ILE A 213 -4.84 -2.41 -0.48
CA ILE A 213 -5.40 -2.55 0.87
C ILE A 213 -6.85 -2.08 0.86
N ASP A 214 -7.73 -2.90 1.41
CA ASP A 214 -9.16 -2.63 1.47
C ASP A 214 -9.49 -1.51 2.47
N LEU A 215 -10.66 -0.88 2.29
CA LEU A 215 -11.22 0.19 3.13
C LEU A 215 -10.47 1.52 3.13
N ILE A 216 -9.19 1.56 2.73
CA ILE A 216 -8.38 2.79 2.70
C ILE A 216 -8.43 3.46 1.33
N ASP A 217 -8.39 4.79 1.32
CA ASP A 217 -8.38 5.60 0.09
C ASP A 217 -7.12 5.28 -0.73
N GLU A 218 -5.96 5.36 -0.07
CA GLU A 218 -4.65 5.24 -0.69
C GLU A 218 -3.60 4.63 0.25
N SER A 219 -2.65 3.88 -0.32
CA SER A 219 -1.42 3.45 0.35
C SER A 219 -0.23 4.27 -0.12
N PHE A 220 0.75 4.48 0.77
CA PHE A 220 1.91 5.29 0.41
C PHE A 220 2.82 4.58 -0.61
N GLY A 221 3.42 5.38 -1.48
CA GLY A 221 4.27 4.95 -2.59
C GLY A 221 3.50 4.68 -3.88
N PHE A 222 2.16 4.65 -3.83
CA PHE A 222 1.31 4.52 -5.01
C PHE A 222 1.44 5.71 -5.96
N GLU A 223 1.39 6.94 -5.43
CA GLU A 223 1.49 8.14 -6.28
C GLU A 223 2.86 8.27 -6.92
N THR A 224 3.92 8.03 -6.13
CA THR A 224 5.28 7.97 -6.65
C THR A 224 5.42 6.90 -7.73
N ALA A 225 4.70 5.78 -7.63
CA ALA A 225 4.82 4.70 -8.61
C ALA A 225 4.40 5.15 -10.01
N PHE A 226 3.23 5.78 -10.15
CA PHE A 226 2.78 6.25 -11.45
C PHE A 226 3.48 7.54 -11.89
N ASP A 227 3.96 8.37 -10.96
CA ASP A 227 4.79 9.54 -11.23
C ASP A 227 6.14 9.13 -11.88
N VAL A 228 6.80 8.10 -11.32
CA VAL A 228 8.03 7.54 -11.89
C VAL A 228 7.76 6.79 -13.20
N ALA A 229 6.62 6.12 -13.34
CA ALA A 229 6.25 5.44 -14.58
C ALA A 229 5.95 6.42 -15.73
N SER A 230 5.41 7.61 -15.44
CA SER A 230 5.00 8.61 -16.44
C SER A 230 6.09 9.00 -17.45
N PRO A 231 7.33 9.38 -17.05
CA PRO A 231 8.39 9.67 -18.02
C PRO A 231 8.77 8.44 -18.86
N ILE A 232 8.72 7.23 -18.30
CA ILE A 232 8.99 5.99 -19.03
C ILE A 232 7.92 5.76 -20.11
N LEU A 233 6.64 5.99 -19.79
CA LEU A 233 5.54 5.89 -20.75
C LEU A 233 5.70 6.88 -21.92
N ARG A 234 6.07 8.13 -21.61
CA ARG A 234 6.37 9.14 -22.63
C ARG A 234 7.53 8.72 -23.53
N ASP A 235 8.62 8.23 -22.96
CA ASP A 235 9.80 7.84 -23.74
C ASP A 235 9.51 6.57 -24.57
N ALA A 236 8.69 5.66 -24.04
CA ALA A 236 8.20 4.50 -24.78
C ALA A 236 7.27 4.89 -25.95
N HIS A 237 6.47 5.95 -25.79
CA HIS A 237 5.68 6.52 -26.88
C HIS A 237 6.56 7.11 -27.99
N ASN A 238 7.63 7.82 -27.64
CA ASN A 238 8.60 8.33 -28.61
C ASN A 238 9.28 7.19 -29.39
N GLU A 239 9.62 6.09 -28.72
CA GLU A 239 10.16 4.90 -29.36
C GLU A 239 9.15 4.23 -30.30
N ALA A 240 7.87 4.15 -29.92
CA ALA A 240 6.81 3.57 -30.76
C ALA A 240 6.54 4.44 -32.00
N THR A 241 6.52 5.76 -31.85
CA THR A 241 6.28 6.70 -32.95
C THR A 241 7.46 6.83 -33.90
N GLY A 242 8.70 6.63 -33.41
CA GLY A 242 9.92 6.66 -34.21
C GLY A 242 10.10 5.44 -35.14
N ALA A 243 9.30 4.38 -34.98
CA ALA A 243 9.39 3.16 -35.77
C ALA A 243 8.15 2.94 -36.65
N TYR A 244 8.34 2.40 -37.86
CA TYR A 244 7.21 2.01 -38.72
C TYR A 244 6.43 0.86 -38.07
N ASN A 245 5.12 1.05 -37.88
CA ASN A 245 4.27 0.14 -37.11
C ASN A 245 4.89 -0.21 -35.75
N GLY A 246 5.34 0.81 -35.02
CA GLY A 246 6.02 0.66 -33.73
C GLY A 246 5.05 0.36 -32.59
N ILE A 247 5.40 -0.62 -31.76
CA ILE A 247 4.60 -1.07 -30.62
C ILE A 247 5.50 -1.05 -29.39
N SER A 248 5.10 -0.29 -28.37
CA SER A 248 5.76 -0.31 -27.06
C SER A 248 4.85 -0.99 -26.05
N ILE A 249 5.37 -2.02 -25.39
CA ILE A 249 4.72 -2.75 -24.30
C ILE A 249 5.45 -2.40 -23.01
N ILE A 250 4.73 -1.84 -22.05
CA ILE A 250 5.26 -1.43 -20.75
C ILE A 250 4.56 -2.24 -19.68
N LYS A 251 5.31 -3.11 -18.98
CA LYS A 251 4.78 -3.87 -17.85
C LYS A 251 4.89 -3.02 -16.59
N LEU A 252 3.80 -2.76 -15.90
CA LEU A 252 3.78 -2.08 -14.60
C LEU A 252 3.42 -3.04 -13.48
N MET A 253 3.71 -2.62 -12.25
CA MET A 253 3.26 -3.32 -11.05
C MET A 253 1.73 -3.39 -11.00
N GLY A 254 1.21 -4.41 -10.34
CA GLY A 254 -0.21 -4.72 -10.31
C GLY A 254 -0.43 -6.22 -10.34
N ARG A 255 -0.04 -6.89 -9.24
CA ARG A 255 -0.14 -8.35 -9.13
C ARG A 255 -1.58 -8.81 -9.17
N ASP A 256 -2.39 -8.19 -8.33
CA ASP A 256 -3.77 -8.55 -8.13
C ASP A 256 -4.69 -7.41 -8.62
N SER A 257 -4.21 -6.16 -8.62
CA SER A 257 -5.02 -4.98 -8.98
C SER A 257 -4.29 -4.08 -9.95
N GLY A 258 -5.04 -3.46 -10.85
CA GLY A 258 -4.50 -2.63 -11.94
C GLY A 258 -4.29 -1.15 -11.62
N PHE A 259 -4.37 -0.71 -10.36
CA PHE A 259 -4.41 0.73 -10.01
C PHE A 259 -3.24 1.53 -10.57
N ILE A 260 -2.01 1.00 -10.52
CA ILE A 260 -0.84 1.70 -11.05
C ILE A 260 -0.93 1.82 -12.56
N ALA A 261 -1.28 0.74 -13.26
CA ALA A 261 -1.44 0.72 -14.71
C ALA A 261 -2.51 1.73 -15.17
N ALA A 262 -3.66 1.74 -14.50
CA ALA A 262 -4.76 2.66 -14.75
C ALA A 262 -4.36 4.12 -14.48
N SER A 263 -3.80 4.41 -13.29
CA SER A 263 -3.38 5.78 -12.93
C SER A 263 -2.24 6.29 -13.80
N ALA A 264 -1.28 5.44 -14.17
CA ALA A 264 -0.18 5.86 -15.04
C ALA A 264 -0.68 6.20 -16.46
N ALA A 265 -1.67 5.46 -16.98
CA ALA A 265 -2.31 5.78 -18.25
C ALA A 265 -3.10 7.10 -18.20
N LEU A 266 -3.79 7.38 -17.08
CA LEU A 266 -4.47 8.65 -16.87
C LEU A 266 -3.50 9.83 -16.71
N ALA A 267 -2.42 9.64 -15.95
CA ALA A 267 -1.40 10.66 -15.72
C ALA A 267 -0.59 10.98 -16.99
N MET A 268 -0.42 10.00 -17.88
CA MET A 268 0.29 10.14 -19.15
C MET A 268 -0.59 9.65 -20.31
N PRO A 269 -1.44 10.51 -20.91
CA PRO A 269 -2.44 10.15 -21.92
C PRO A 269 -1.83 9.91 -23.32
N VAL A 270 -0.77 9.11 -23.36
CA VAL A 270 -0.13 8.56 -24.58
C VAL A 270 -0.45 7.07 -24.77
N VAL A 271 -0.97 6.43 -23.72
CA VAL A 271 -1.30 5.01 -23.67
C VAL A 271 -2.56 4.74 -24.49
N ASN A 272 -2.56 3.65 -25.26
CA ASN A 272 -3.68 3.29 -26.13
C ASN A 272 -4.43 2.04 -25.66
N PHE A 273 -3.74 1.17 -24.91
CA PHE A 273 -4.33 -0.02 -24.33
C PHE A 273 -3.82 -0.20 -22.90
N VAL A 274 -4.72 -0.46 -21.96
CA VAL A 274 -4.45 -0.75 -20.55
C VAL A 274 -5.07 -2.10 -20.23
N LEU A 275 -4.21 -3.05 -19.87
CA LEU A 275 -4.58 -4.41 -19.53
C LEU A 275 -4.32 -4.63 -18.03
N ILE A 276 -5.38 -4.94 -17.28
CA ILE A 276 -5.35 -5.07 -15.82
C ILE A 276 -5.85 -6.45 -15.37
N PRO A 277 -5.50 -6.93 -14.16
CA PRO A 277 -5.92 -8.24 -13.66
C PRO A 277 -7.44 -8.38 -13.51
N GLU A 278 -8.16 -7.28 -13.27
CA GLU A 278 -9.61 -7.26 -13.12
C GLU A 278 -10.36 -7.51 -14.43
N MET A 279 -9.73 -7.23 -15.58
CA MET A 279 -10.35 -7.33 -16.90
C MET A 279 -9.88 -8.60 -17.62
N ASN A 280 -10.82 -9.50 -17.89
CA ASN A 280 -10.59 -10.59 -18.83
C ASN A 280 -10.57 -10.05 -20.26
N PHE A 281 -9.67 -10.59 -21.08
CA PHE A 281 -9.61 -10.29 -22.49
C PHE A 281 -9.20 -11.51 -23.32
N ALA A 282 -9.66 -11.54 -24.58
CA ALA A 282 -9.27 -12.51 -25.59
C ALA A 282 -8.18 -11.94 -26.50
N LEU A 283 -7.20 -12.75 -26.90
CA LEU A 283 -6.18 -12.33 -27.86
C LEU A 283 -6.72 -12.29 -29.30
N GLU A 284 -7.39 -13.38 -29.70
CA GLU A 284 -7.93 -13.57 -31.04
C GLU A 284 -9.46 -13.36 -31.06
N GLY A 285 -10.05 -13.30 -32.25
CA GLY A 285 -11.46 -12.97 -32.46
C GLY A 285 -11.67 -11.58 -33.06
N GLU A 286 -12.88 -11.29 -33.53
CA GLU A 286 -13.22 -10.01 -34.18
C GLU A 286 -12.99 -8.82 -33.22
N ASN A 287 -13.40 -8.97 -31.96
CA ASN A 287 -13.20 -8.02 -30.87
C ASN A 287 -11.99 -8.37 -29.99
N GLY A 288 -11.16 -9.31 -30.42
CA GLY A 288 -9.95 -9.70 -29.69
C GLY A 288 -8.91 -8.59 -29.72
N PHE A 289 -8.05 -8.57 -28.70
CA PHE A 289 -7.00 -7.56 -28.54
C PHE A 289 -6.12 -7.39 -29.79
N LEU A 290 -5.74 -8.49 -30.46
CA LEU A 290 -4.86 -8.43 -31.64
C LEU A 290 -5.55 -7.79 -32.86
N SER A 291 -6.85 -8.02 -33.04
CA SER A 291 -7.66 -7.42 -34.12
C SER A 291 -7.73 -5.90 -33.96
N ILE A 292 -8.01 -5.45 -32.73
CA ILE A 292 -8.12 -4.02 -32.40
C ILE A 292 -6.75 -3.33 -32.50
N LEU A 293 -5.68 -4.01 -32.06
CA LEU A 293 -4.31 -3.52 -32.23
C LEU A 293 -3.94 -3.36 -33.71
N GLU A 294 -4.33 -4.29 -34.58
CA GLU A 294 -4.14 -4.17 -36.03
C GLU A 294 -4.86 -2.94 -36.60
N GLN A 295 -6.11 -2.70 -36.20
CA GLN A 295 -6.86 -1.52 -36.63
C GLN A 295 -6.14 -0.23 -36.21
N ARG A 296 -5.69 -0.14 -34.95
CA ARG A 296 -4.92 1.00 -34.44
C ARG A 296 -3.66 1.25 -35.26
N LEU A 297 -2.91 0.20 -35.61
CA LEU A 297 -1.69 0.35 -36.43
C LEU A 297 -2.02 0.78 -37.87
N LYS A 298 -3.12 0.31 -38.45
CA LYS A 298 -3.57 0.79 -39.77
C LYS A 298 -3.82 2.29 -39.76
N GLU A 299 -4.50 2.80 -38.73
CA GLU A 299 -4.91 4.19 -38.60
C GLU A 299 -3.77 5.13 -38.16
N LYS A 300 -2.88 4.68 -37.26
CA LYS A 300 -1.95 5.57 -36.54
C LYS A 300 -0.48 5.15 -36.60
N LYS A 301 -0.17 3.99 -37.17
CA LYS A 301 1.19 3.44 -37.35
C LYS A 301 2.00 3.22 -36.07
N HIS A 302 1.40 3.37 -34.90
CA HIS A 302 2.02 3.06 -33.61
C HIS A 302 0.99 2.72 -32.54
N ALA A 303 1.44 2.02 -31.48
CA ALA A 303 0.64 1.74 -30.30
C ALA A 303 1.50 1.70 -29.03
N VAL A 304 0.94 2.19 -27.93
CA VAL A 304 1.50 2.07 -26.57
C VAL A 304 0.54 1.23 -25.73
N ILE A 305 1.06 0.13 -25.20
CA ILE A 305 0.32 -0.84 -24.39
C ILE A 305 0.91 -0.83 -22.98
N VAL A 306 0.09 -0.55 -21.99
CA VAL A 306 0.40 -0.73 -20.58
C VAL A 306 -0.26 -2.00 -20.08
N VAL A 307 0.51 -2.86 -19.44
CA VAL A 307 0.03 -4.13 -18.91
C VAL A 307 0.46 -4.27 -17.46
N ALA A 308 -0.49 -4.52 -16.56
CA ALA A 308 -0.17 -4.89 -15.18
C ALA A 308 0.39 -6.32 -15.15
N GLU A 309 1.37 -6.59 -14.28
CA GLU A 309 2.04 -7.91 -14.22
C GLU A 309 1.07 -9.10 -14.00
N GLY A 310 -0.07 -8.87 -13.34
CA GLY A 310 -1.10 -9.89 -13.13
C GLY A 310 -2.19 -9.96 -14.20
N ALA A 311 -2.12 -9.16 -15.26
CA ALA A 311 -3.10 -9.22 -16.33
C ALA A 311 -2.94 -10.52 -17.14
N GLY A 312 -4.04 -11.00 -17.73
CA GLY A 312 -4.00 -12.08 -18.72
C GLY A 312 -3.56 -13.44 -18.19
N GLN A 313 -3.57 -13.68 -16.88
CA GLN A 313 -3.14 -14.97 -16.31
C GLN A 313 -4.03 -16.15 -16.77
N GLN A 314 -5.27 -15.87 -17.19
CA GLN A 314 -6.18 -16.84 -17.82
C GLN A 314 -5.73 -17.32 -19.22
N LEU A 315 -4.77 -16.63 -19.85
CA LEU A 315 -4.27 -16.95 -21.19
C LEU A 315 -3.16 -18.00 -21.17
N PHE A 316 -2.60 -18.29 -20.00
CA PHE A 316 -1.55 -19.28 -19.83
C PHE A 316 -2.18 -20.65 -19.56
N GLU A 317 -1.70 -21.68 -20.27
CA GLU A 317 -2.02 -23.06 -19.93
C GLU A 317 -1.38 -23.39 -18.57
N HIS A 318 -2.19 -23.76 -17.58
CA HIS A 318 -1.71 -24.01 -16.21
C HIS A 318 -0.59 -25.05 -16.17
N LYS A 319 0.66 -24.60 -16.12
CA LYS A 319 1.83 -25.39 -15.75
C LYS A 319 2.13 -25.09 -14.29
N ASP A 320 2.03 -26.11 -13.45
CA ASP A 320 2.42 -26.19 -12.03
C ASP A 320 2.42 -24.87 -11.21
N VAL A 321 1.55 -24.80 -10.19
CA VAL A 321 1.46 -23.64 -9.29
C VAL A 321 2.71 -23.52 -8.41
N ILE A 322 3.68 -22.71 -8.84
CA ILE A 322 4.87 -22.38 -8.04
C ILE A 322 4.51 -21.25 -7.06
N LYS A 323 4.83 -21.42 -5.77
CA LYS A 323 4.62 -20.38 -4.73
C LYS A 323 5.95 -19.76 -4.28
N ASP A 324 5.91 -18.48 -3.89
CA ASP A 324 7.04 -17.79 -3.26
C ASP A 324 7.19 -18.17 -1.77
N ALA A 325 8.27 -17.70 -1.12
CA ALA A 325 8.53 -17.95 0.31
C ALA A 325 7.47 -17.38 1.27
N SER A 326 6.56 -16.52 0.78
CA SER A 326 5.41 -16.00 1.52
C SER A 326 4.10 -16.71 1.15
N GLY A 327 4.16 -17.77 0.34
CA GLY A 327 3.01 -18.58 -0.06
C GLY A 327 2.21 -18.04 -1.25
N ASN A 328 2.68 -16.98 -1.92
CA ASN A 328 1.95 -16.36 -3.03
C ASN A 328 2.27 -17.06 -4.37
N ILE A 329 1.28 -17.23 -5.24
CA ILE A 329 1.44 -17.86 -6.57
C ILE A 329 2.33 -16.99 -7.47
N LYS A 330 3.38 -17.56 -8.05
CA LYS A 330 4.25 -16.86 -9.00
C LYS A 330 3.53 -16.73 -10.35
N HIS A 331 3.30 -15.50 -10.78
CA HIS A 331 2.65 -15.20 -12.06
C HIS A 331 3.63 -15.39 -13.23
N GLU A 332 3.09 -15.75 -14.38
CA GLU A 332 3.83 -15.78 -15.64
C GLU A 332 3.99 -14.35 -16.20
N ASP A 333 5.09 -14.11 -16.94
CA ASP A 333 5.37 -12.77 -17.48
C ASP A 333 4.50 -12.49 -18.71
N ILE A 334 3.38 -11.81 -18.46
CA ILE A 334 2.43 -11.36 -19.48
C ILE A 334 3.07 -10.43 -20.53
N GLY A 335 4.10 -9.66 -20.17
CA GLY A 335 4.77 -8.74 -21.09
C GLY A 335 5.53 -9.46 -22.20
N VAL A 336 6.29 -10.50 -21.83
CA VAL A 336 6.99 -11.36 -22.79
C VAL A 336 5.98 -12.13 -23.64
N PHE A 337 4.95 -12.69 -23.02
CA PHE A 337 3.89 -13.41 -23.73
C PHE A 337 3.20 -12.53 -24.78
N LEU A 338 2.77 -11.31 -24.43
CA LEU A 338 2.15 -10.39 -25.39
C LEU A 338 3.10 -10.04 -26.54
N LYS A 339 4.39 -9.81 -26.26
CA LYS A 339 5.39 -9.55 -27.29
C LYS A 339 5.48 -10.70 -28.31
N GLU A 340 5.49 -11.95 -27.84
CA GLU A 340 5.55 -13.13 -28.69
C GLU A 340 4.27 -13.31 -29.52
N GLN A 341 3.10 -13.18 -28.89
CA GLN A 341 1.81 -13.34 -29.56
C GLN A 341 1.55 -12.26 -30.62
N ILE A 342 1.84 -10.99 -30.29
CA ILE A 342 1.75 -9.87 -31.25
C ILE A 342 2.72 -10.11 -32.42
N GLY A 343 3.97 -10.50 -32.13
CA GLY A 343 4.96 -10.79 -33.17
C GLY A 343 4.53 -11.93 -34.10
N ALA A 344 3.99 -13.01 -33.54
CA ALA A 344 3.47 -14.14 -34.31
C ALA A 344 2.27 -13.75 -35.17
N TYR A 345 1.34 -12.95 -34.63
CA TYR A 345 0.15 -12.48 -35.34
C TYR A 345 0.50 -11.67 -36.59
N PHE A 346 1.35 -10.65 -36.45
CA PHE A 346 1.73 -9.78 -37.57
C PHE A 346 2.65 -10.48 -38.58
N LYS A 347 3.48 -11.43 -38.14
CA LYS A 347 4.27 -12.29 -39.03
C LYS A 347 3.40 -13.16 -39.93
N LYS A 348 2.30 -13.74 -39.42
CA LYS A 348 1.33 -14.51 -40.22
C LYS A 348 0.65 -13.66 -41.30
N LYS A 349 0.53 -12.36 -41.08
CA LYS A 349 -0.11 -11.39 -41.98
C LYS A 349 0.86 -10.62 -42.89
N ASP A 350 2.13 -11.00 -42.90
CA ASP A 350 3.20 -10.32 -43.65
C ASP A 350 3.23 -8.80 -43.43
N THR A 351 2.93 -8.37 -42.20
CA THR A 351 2.92 -6.96 -41.82
C THR A 351 4.12 -6.68 -40.92
N PRO A 352 5.09 -5.86 -41.34
CA PRO A 352 6.25 -5.56 -40.51
C PRO A 352 5.82 -4.71 -39.31
N VAL A 353 6.30 -5.09 -38.12
CA VAL A 353 6.10 -4.38 -36.86
C VAL A 353 7.40 -4.32 -36.07
N THR A 354 7.60 -3.24 -35.32
CA THR A 354 8.75 -3.11 -34.41
C THR A 354 8.25 -3.12 -32.98
N ILE A 355 8.58 -4.15 -32.19
CA ILE A 355 8.06 -4.32 -30.83
C ILE A 355 9.16 -4.08 -29.79
N LYS A 356 8.89 -3.18 -28.85
CA LYS A 356 9.76 -2.85 -27.71
C LYS A 356 9.05 -3.25 -26.43
N TYR A 357 9.76 -3.94 -25.55
CA TYR A 357 9.25 -4.35 -24.25
C TYR A 357 10.10 -3.68 -23.16
N ILE A 358 9.42 -3.04 -22.21
CA ILE A 358 10.02 -2.27 -21.14
C ILE A 358 9.43 -2.76 -19.81
N ASP A 359 10.32 -3.17 -18.90
CA ASP A 359 10.00 -3.55 -17.53
C ASP A 359 10.73 -2.62 -16.55
N PRO A 360 10.09 -1.52 -16.11
CA PRO A 360 10.65 -0.58 -15.16
C PRO A 360 10.39 -0.95 -13.69
N SER A 361 9.96 -2.18 -13.38
CA SER A 361 9.47 -2.57 -12.04
C SER A 361 10.39 -2.15 -10.89
N TYR A 362 11.70 -2.37 -11.03
CA TYR A 362 12.67 -2.00 -10.00
C TYR A 362 12.96 -0.50 -9.95
N ILE A 363 12.91 0.21 -11.08
CA ILE A 363 13.07 1.67 -11.12
C ILE A 363 11.94 2.33 -10.34
N VAL A 364 10.71 1.88 -10.58
CA VAL A 364 9.50 2.40 -9.93
C VAL A 364 9.52 2.13 -8.43
N ARG A 365 9.82 0.89 -8.03
CA ARG A 365 9.72 0.47 -6.62
C ARG A 365 10.88 0.95 -5.73
N CYS A 366 12.03 1.25 -6.32
CA CYS A 366 13.22 1.73 -5.59
C CYS A 366 13.36 3.25 -5.59
N ALA A 367 12.45 3.99 -6.20
CA ALA A 367 12.48 5.44 -6.19
C ALA A 367 12.28 6.03 -4.78
N PRO A 368 12.86 7.20 -4.48
CA PRO A 368 12.47 7.99 -3.32
C PRO A 368 11.01 8.46 -3.48
N ALA A 369 10.30 8.66 -2.36
CA ALA A 369 8.93 9.19 -2.41
C ALA A 369 8.92 10.60 -3.01
N ASN A 370 7.94 10.88 -3.87
CA ASN A 370 7.65 12.24 -4.31
C ASN A 370 7.08 13.09 -3.16
N SER A 371 6.85 14.38 -3.41
CA SER A 371 6.40 15.31 -2.37
C SER A 371 5.07 14.92 -1.73
N SER A 372 4.12 14.42 -2.52
CA SER A 372 2.79 14.04 -2.03
C SER A 372 2.87 12.82 -1.12
N ASP A 373 3.52 11.75 -1.59
CA ASP A 373 3.76 10.55 -0.78
C ASP A 373 4.62 10.85 0.46
N SER A 374 5.59 11.77 0.38
CA SER A 374 6.41 12.17 1.52
C SER A 374 5.58 12.83 2.62
N VAL A 375 4.64 13.71 2.26
CA VAL A 375 3.66 14.30 3.19
C VAL A 375 2.76 13.21 3.76
N TYR A 376 2.26 12.30 2.93
CA TYR A 376 1.39 11.22 3.36
C TYR A 376 2.08 10.28 4.36
N CYS A 377 3.29 9.81 4.04
CA CYS A 377 4.12 8.97 4.90
C CYS A 377 4.35 9.61 6.27
N SER A 378 4.69 10.91 6.29
CA SER A 378 4.95 11.65 7.53
C SER A 378 3.70 11.68 8.41
N ARG A 379 2.53 11.98 7.82
CA ARG A 379 1.26 12.04 8.55
C ARG A 379 0.83 10.66 9.06
N LEU A 380 0.95 9.61 8.24
CA LEU A 380 0.70 8.23 8.66
C LEU A 380 1.56 7.85 9.87
N ALA A 381 2.86 8.15 9.81
CA ALA A 381 3.79 7.89 10.90
C ALA A 381 3.39 8.60 12.19
N TYR A 382 3.04 9.88 12.12
CA TYR A 382 2.62 10.65 13.30
C TYR A 382 1.33 10.09 13.90
N HIS A 383 0.33 9.80 13.08
CA HIS A 383 -0.93 9.21 13.54
C HIS A 383 -0.73 7.80 14.13
N ALA A 384 0.16 6.98 13.55
CA ALA A 384 0.53 5.69 14.13
C ALA A 384 1.14 5.86 15.53
N VAL A 385 2.08 6.80 15.71
CA VAL A 385 2.70 7.11 17.00
C VAL A 385 1.66 7.60 18.01
N HIS A 386 0.77 8.51 17.62
CA HIS A 386 -0.27 9.03 18.51
C HIS A 386 -1.20 7.92 19.03
N GLY A 387 -1.62 7.00 18.17
CA GLY A 387 -2.46 5.87 18.58
C GLY A 387 -1.72 4.91 19.50
N ALA A 388 -0.46 4.58 19.17
CA ALA A 388 0.37 3.69 19.99
C ALA A 388 0.59 4.25 21.41
N MET A 389 0.97 5.54 21.51
CA MET A 389 1.18 6.21 22.79
C MET A 389 -0.10 6.24 23.63
N ALA A 390 -1.27 6.36 23.00
CA ALA A 390 -2.57 6.28 23.65
C ALA A 390 -2.97 4.85 24.11
N GLY A 391 -2.13 3.83 23.86
CA GLY A 391 -2.38 2.45 24.24
C GLY A 391 -3.26 1.68 23.26
N LYS A 392 -3.61 2.27 22.11
CA LYS A 392 -4.35 1.57 21.05
C LYS A 392 -3.45 0.51 20.43
N THR A 393 -4.02 -0.62 20.03
CA THR A 393 -3.28 -1.77 19.50
C THR A 393 -4.09 -2.50 18.43
N LYS A 394 -3.42 -3.31 17.60
CA LYS A 394 -4.01 -4.06 16.48
C LYS A 394 -4.80 -3.18 15.50
N PHE A 395 -4.29 -1.96 15.27
CA PHE A 395 -4.87 -1.02 14.32
C PHE A 395 -3.89 -0.65 13.20
N VAL A 396 -4.45 -0.15 12.09
CA VAL A 396 -3.70 0.59 11.07
C VAL A 396 -4.05 2.07 11.13
N ALA A 397 -3.04 2.93 11.01
CA ALA A 397 -3.26 4.34 10.69
C ALA A 397 -3.43 4.46 9.17
N CYS A 398 -4.51 5.10 8.73
CA CYS A 398 -4.84 5.21 7.31
C CYS A 398 -5.70 6.44 7.02
N LYS A 399 -5.99 6.64 5.74
CA LYS A 399 -6.86 7.70 5.23
C LYS A 399 -8.12 7.07 4.64
N VAL A 400 -9.28 7.56 5.08
CA VAL A 400 -10.60 7.18 4.57
C VAL A 400 -11.42 8.46 4.42
N ASN A 401 -12.06 8.66 3.26
CA ASN A 401 -12.82 9.87 2.95
C ASN A 401 -12.00 11.15 3.19
N ASN A 402 -10.72 11.13 2.83
CA ASN A 402 -9.77 12.22 3.03
C ASN A 402 -9.49 12.61 4.50
N GLN A 403 -9.87 11.76 5.45
CA GLN A 403 -9.62 11.94 6.88
C GLN A 403 -8.73 10.83 7.42
N TYR A 404 -7.86 11.16 8.39
CA TYR A 404 -7.02 10.15 9.04
C TYR A 404 -7.80 9.45 10.14
N VAL A 405 -7.81 8.13 10.09
CA VAL A 405 -8.57 7.26 10.98
C VAL A 405 -7.77 6.05 11.40
N TYR A 406 -8.25 5.37 12.42
CA TYR A 406 -7.79 4.04 12.79
C TYR A 406 -8.78 2.99 12.28
N LEU A 407 -8.26 1.91 11.72
CA LEU A 407 -9.04 0.72 11.37
C LEU A 407 -8.42 -0.52 12.02
N PRO A 408 -9.22 -1.51 12.45
CA PRO A 408 -8.68 -2.77 12.93
C PRO A 408 -7.90 -3.49 11.82
N ILE A 409 -6.74 -4.06 12.16
CA ILE A 409 -5.92 -4.79 11.19
C ILE A 409 -6.69 -5.98 10.60
N SER A 410 -7.53 -6.62 11.41
CA SER A 410 -8.40 -7.72 11.01
C SER A 410 -9.46 -7.33 9.97
N GLU A 411 -9.86 -6.05 9.87
CA GLU A 411 -10.82 -5.61 8.85
C GLU A 411 -10.15 -5.32 7.52
N VAL A 412 -9.01 -4.62 7.54
CA VAL A 412 -8.29 -4.20 6.31
C VAL A 412 -7.62 -5.37 5.56
N THR A 413 -7.45 -6.52 6.22
CA THR A 413 -6.80 -7.72 5.66
C THR A 413 -7.78 -8.80 5.19
N LYS A 414 -9.10 -8.56 5.27
CA LYS A 414 -10.14 -9.54 4.88
C LYS A 414 -10.19 -9.77 3.38
N LYS A 415 -10.14 -8.69 2.61
CA LYS A 415 -10.19 -8.70 1.15
C LYS A 415 -9.21 -7.68 0.60
N ARG A 416 -9.02 -7.70 -0.72
CA ARG A 416 -8.19 -6.74 -1.43
C ARG A 416 -9.08 -5.75 -2.17
N LYS A 417 -8.63 -4.50 -2.23
CA LYS A 417 -9.21 -3.49 -3.09
C LYS A 417 -8.89 -3.83 -4.56
N LYS A 418 -9.89 -3.72 -5.43
CA LYS A 418 -9.79 -3.96 -6.87
C LYS A 418 -10.39 -2.77 -7.60
N ILE A 419 -9.98 -2.55 -8.85
CA ILE A 419 -10.65 -1.62 -9.73
C ILE A 419 -12.06 -2.13 -9.99
N ASP A 420 -13.05 -1.28 -9.76
CA ASP A 420 -14.41 -1.50 -10.23
C ASP A 420 -14.49 -1.14 -11.72
N LEU A 421 -14.75 -2.13 -12.57
CA LEU A 421 -14.86 -1.95 -14.02
C LEU A 421 -16.12 -1.15 -14.41
N GLU A 422 -17.12 -1.07 -13.52
CA GLU A 422 -18.31 -0.24 -13.70
C GLU A 422 -18.13 1.15 -13.05
N GLY A 423 -17.00 1.38 -12.38
CA GLY A 423 -16.69 2.60 -11.66
C GLY A 423 -16.18 3.75 -12.53
N GLU A 424 -16.37 4.98 -12.05
CA GLU A 424 -15.93 6.22 -12.72
C GLU A 424 -14.42 6.22 -13.01
N PHE A 425 -13.62 5.66 -12.11
CA PHE A 425 -12.17 5.60 -12.26
C PHE A 425 -11.76 4.80 -13.51
N TRP A 426 -12.31 3.60 -13.70
CA TRP A 426 -12.03 2.81 -14.90
C TRP A 426 -12.61 3.43 -16.16
N PHE A 427 -13.82 3.98 -16.07
CA PHE A 427 -14.43 4.71 -17.19
C PHE A 427 -13.54 5.86 -17.67
N SER A 428 -12.91 6.60 -16.76
CA SER A 428 -11.94 7.66 -17.09
C SER A 428 -10.73 7.11 -17.86
N VAL A 429 -10.23 5.92 -17.49
CA VAL A 429 -9.13 5.26 -18.21
C VAL A 429 -9.54 4.93 -19.65
N LEU A 430 -10.75 4.40 -19.84
CA LEU A 430 -11.28 4.09 -21.17
C LEU A 430 -11.45 5.37 -22.01
N GLN A 431 -11.94 6.45 -21.42
CA GLN A 431 -12.05 7.75 -22.08
C GLN A 431 -10.69 8.33 -22.50
N SER A 432 -9.67 8.17 -21.65
CA SER A 432 -8.30 8.65 -21.92
C SER A 432 -7.60 7.85 -23.02
N THR A 433 -7.74 6.53 -23.00
CA THR A 433 -7.06 5.62 -23.93
C THR A 433 -7.79 5.50 -25.27
N GLY A 434 -9.11 5.68 -25.27
CA GLY A 434 -9.98 5.38 -26.42
C GLY A 434 -10.09 3.89 -26.74
N GLN A 435 -9.65 3.00 -25.83
CA GLN A 435 -9.79 1.57 -26.04
C GLN A 435 -11.27 1.14 -25.91
N PRO A 436 -11.70 0.06 -26.58
CA PRO A 436 -13.05 -0.46 -26.43
C PRO A 436 -13.39 -0.86 -24.99
N PHE A 437 -14.67 -0.81 -24.63
CA PHE A 437 -15.17 -1.20 -23.30
C PHE A 437 -14.92 -2.68 -22.96
N SER A 438 -14.89 -3.54 -23.98
CA SER A 438 -14.54 -4.96 -23.84
C SER A 438 -13.54 -5.38 -24.93
N LEU A 439 -12.70 -6.35 -24.59
CA LEU A 439 -11.69 -6.92 -25.48
C LEU A 439 -11.90 -8.44 -25.56
N GLY A 440 -12.95 -8.88 -26.27
CA GLY A 440 -13.33 -10.30 -26.37
C GLY A 440 -14.80 -10.53 -26.13
#